data_AF-A0A350WZ13-F1
#
_entry.id   AF-A0A350WZ13-F1
#
_cell.length_a   1.000
_cell.length_b   1.000
_cell.length_c   1.000
_cell.angle_alpha   90.00
_cell.angle_beta   90.00
_cell.angle_gamma   90.00
#
_symmetry.space_group_name_H-M   'P 1'
#
loop_
_entity.id
_entity.type
_entity.pdbx_description
1 polymer ?
#
loop_
_entity_poly.entity_id
_entity_poly.type
_entity_poly.pdbx_seq_one_letter_code
_entity_poly.pdbx_strand_id
1 'polypeptide(L)'
;LDILGFPCNQFAQQDAGSNSEIQEFCQLNYGVTFTMFEKIDVNGENAHPVYQFLKSEAKGLLSNEIKWNFTKFLIDQNGQVIKRYSPTTKPSKIEGDIAKLLK
;
A
#
# COMPACT_ATOMS: atom_id res chain seq x y z
N LEU A 1 14.72 3.74 4.29
CA LEU A 1 13.63 2.92 3.72
C LEU A 1 12.52 2.95 4.72
N ASP A 2 11.38 3.47 4.31
CA ASP A 2 10.19 3.56 5.15
C ASP A 2 9.08 2.77 4.48
N ILE A 3 8.35 2.00 5.28
CA ILE A 3 7.17 1.27 4.83
C ILE A 3 5.96 1.99 5.43
N LEU A 4 4.98 2.29 4.57
CA LEU A 4 3.76 3.00 4.96
C LEU A 4 2.57 2.09 4.69
N GLY A 5 1.82 1.75 5.74
CA GLY A 5 0.64 0.90 5.66
C GLY A 5 -0.64 1.71 5.71
N PHE A 6 -1.54 1.47 4.76
CA PHE A 6 -2.85 2.10 4.67
C PHE A 6 -3.94 1.01 4.75
N PRO A 7 -4.58 0.82 5.91
CA PRO A 7 -5.70 -0.11 6.03
C PRO A 7 -6.85 0.25 5.09
N CYS A 8 -7.56 -0.76 4.59
CA CYS A 8 -8.67 -0.54 3.66
C CYS A 8 -9.71 -1.65 3.72
N ASN A 9 -10.98 -1.28 3.92
CA ASN A 9 -12.06 -2.27 4.06
C ASN A 9 -12.75 -2.65 2.73
N GLN A 10 -12.29 -2.12 1.59
CA GLN A 10 -12.96 -2.29 0.30
C GLN A 10 -12.81 -3.71 -0.30
N PHE A 11 -11.94 -4.55 0.28
CA PHE A 11 -11.64 -5.90 -0.24
C PHE A 11 -12.14 -6.96 0.74
N ALA A 12 -13.32 -7.51 0.45
CA ALA A 12 -13.99 -8.54 1.27
C ALA A 12 -14.11 -8.19 2.78
N GLN A 13 -14.14 -6.90 3.10
CA GLN A 13 -14.25 -6.37 4.46
C GLN A 13 -13.20 -6.93 5.44
N GLN A 14 -11.97 -7.17 4.94
CA GLN A 14 -10.89 -7.76 5.75
C GLN A 14 -10.35 -6.83 6.86
N ASP A 15 -10.62 -5.52 6.77
CA ASP A 15 -10.24 -4.48 7.76
C ASP A 15 -11.48 -3.82 8.37
N ALA A 16 -12.41 -4.65 8.86
CA ALA A 16 -13.70 -4.18 9.38
C ALA A 16 -13.59 -3.41 10.71
N GLY A 17 -12.51 -3.63 11.47
CA GLY A 17 -12.25 -2.97 12.74
C GLY A 17 -12.03 -1.46 12.62
N SER A 18 -12.09 -0.78 13.75
CA SER A 18 -11.69 0.62 13.92
C SER A 18 -10.18 0.81 13.70
N ASN A 19 -9.74 2.06 13.48
CA ASN A 19 -8.33 2.38 13.27
C ASN A 19 -7.44 1.88 14.42
N SER A 20 -7.90 2.04 15.68
CA SER A 20 -7.17 1.57 16.86
C SER A 20 -7.10 0.04 16.93
N GLU A 21 -8.18 -0.67 16.63
CA GLU A 21 -8.20 -2.14 16.60
C GLU A 21 -7.28 -2.69 15.51
N ILE A 22 -7.24 -2.05 14.34
CA ILE A 22 -6.34 -2.46 13.25
C ILE A 22 -4.87 -2.24 13.65
N GLN A 23 -4.55 -1.07 14.22
CA GLN A 23 -3.20 -0.77 14.67
C GLN A 23 -2.73 -1.75 15.75
N GLU A 24 -3.57 -1.99 16.75
CA GLU A 24 -3.31 -2.93 17.84
C GLU A 24 -3.16 -4.36 17.31
N PHE A 25 -4.06 -4.81 16.43
CA PHE A 25 -3.97 -6.12 15.80
C PHE A 25 -2.66 -6.29 15.02
N CYS A 26 -2.26 -5.29 14.23
CA CYS A 26 -1.03 -5.31 13.47
C CYS A 26 0.21 -5.38 14.37
N GLN A 27 0.27 -4.56 15.42
CA GLN A 27 1.39 -4.55 16.36
C GLN A 27 1.48 -5.86 17.17
N LEU A 28 0.36 -6.32 17.74
CA LEU A 28 0.32 -7.51 18.59
C LEU A 28 0.58 -8.81 17.83
N ASN A 29 0.03 -8.95 16.61
CA ASN A 29 0.07 -10.23 15.89
C ASN A 29 1.22 -10.35 14.91
N TYR A 30 1.72 -9.23 14.38
CA TYR A 30 2.75 -9.25 13.33
C TYR A 30 4.01 -8.45 13.70
N GLY A 31 4.02 -7.77 14.84
CA GLY A 31 5.17 -7.00 15.29
C GLY A 31 5.61 -5.94 14.28
N VAL A 32 4.67 -5.44 13.45
CA VAL A 32 5.02 -4.47 12.41
C VAL A 32 5.51 -3.18 13.05
N THR A 33 6.75 -2.83 12.76
CA THR A 33 7.44 -1.65 13.30
C THR A 33 7.28 -0.42 12.42
N PHE A 34 6.52 -0.54 11.33
CA PHE A 34 6.37 0.51 10.33
C PHE A 34 5.06 1.26 10.51
N THR A 35 5.00 2.47 9.96
CA THR A 35 3.87 3.39 10.17
C THR A 35 2.59 2.85 9.56
N MET A 36 1.57 2.64 10.39
CA MET A 36 0.20 2.37 9.97
C MET A 36 -0.62 3.66 10.09
N PHE A 37 -1.24 4.08 8.99
CA PHE A 37 -2.13 5.24 8.96
C PHE A 37 -3.56 4.84 9.32
N GLU A 38 -4.45 5.84 9.35
CA GLU A 38 -5.88 5.59 9.42
C GLU A 38 -6.40 4.83 8.18
N LYS A 39 -7.53 4.15 8.36
CA LYS A 39 -8.21 3.44 7.30
C LYS A 39 -8.73 4.42 6.25
N ILE A 40 -8.48 4.09 4.99
CA ILE A 40 -8.89 4.90 3.84
C ILE A 40 -9.52 4.05 2.75
N ASP A 41 -10.29 4.71 1.89
CA ASP A 41 -10.68 4.15 0.60
C ASP A 41 -9.57 4.35 -0.43
N VAL A 42 -9.31 3.31 -1.24
CA VAL A 42 -8.27 3.33 -2.28
C VAL A 42 -8.85 3.32 -3.70
N ASN A 43 -10.13 2.99 -3.80
CA ASN A 43 -10.92 2.89 -5.04
C ASN A 43 -12.22 3.71 -4.95
N GLY A 44 -12.83 3.96 -6.11
CA GLY A 44 -14.07 4.73 -6.22
C GLY A 44 -13.91 6.24 -6.05
N GLU A 45 -15.03 6.96 -6.00
CA GLU A 45 -15.09 8.43 -5.94
C GLU A 45 -14.50 8.99 -4.64
N ASN A 46 -14.59 8.23 -3.54
CA ASN A 46 -14.06 8.61 -2.24
C ASN A 46 -12.60 8.16 -2.02
N ALA A 47 -11.93 7.65 -3.06
CA ALA A 47 -10.54 7.22 -2.93
C ALA A 47 -9.67 8.36 -2.40
N HIS A 48 -8.84 8.09 -1.40
CA HIS A 48 -7.97 9.09 -0.81
C HIS A 48 -7.02 9.68 -1.87
N PRO A 49 -6.70 11.00 -1.84
CA PRO A 49 -5.88 11.65 -2.87
C PRO A 49 -4.53 10.97 -3.13
N VAL A 50 -3.90 10.43 -2.10
CA VAL A 50 -2.66 9.65 -2.23
C VAL A 50 -2.85 8.46 -3.17
N TYR A 51 -3.93 7.70 -3.03
CA TYR A 51 -4.21 6.54 -3.90
C TYR A 51 -4.72 6.96 -5.28
N GLN A 52 -5.38 8.11 -5.41
CA GLN A 52 -5.67 8.67 -6.73
C GLN A 52 -4.37 8.96 -7.51
N PHE A 53 -3.41 9.63 -6.87
CA PHE A 53 -2.09 9.91 -7.44
C PHE A 53 -1.29 8.64 -7.75
N LEU A 54 -1.17 7.71 -6.80
CA LEU A 54 -0.42 6.45 -7.02
C LEU A 54 -0.99 5.64 -8.20
N LYS A 55 -2.32 5.59 -8.33
CA LYS A 55 -2.99 4.92 -9.45
C LYS A 55 -2.81 5.64 -10.79
N SER A 56 -2.68 6.97 -10.80
CA SER A 56 -2.45 7.74 -12.03
C SER A 56 -1.02 7.58 -12.55
N GLU A 57 -0.03 7.59 -11.65
CA GLU A 57 1.39 7.46 -11.99
C GLU A 57 1.76 6.04 -12.42
N ALA A 58 1.23 5.02 -11.71
CA ALA A 58 1.51 3.61 -12.02
C ALA A 58 0.25 2.89 -12.49
N LYS A 59 -0.05 3.10 -13.77
CA LYS A 59 -1.23 2.53 -14.44
C LYS A 59 -1.21 1.01 -14.47
N GLY A 60 -2.39 0.41 -14.26
CA GLY A 60 -2.56 -1.03 -14.42
C GLY A 60 -2.81 -1.39 -15.89
N LEU A 61 -2.61 -2.66 -16.25
CA LEU A 61 -2.75 -3.13 -17.65
C LEU A 61 -4.17 -2.99 -18.21
N LEU A 62 -5.20 -3.21 -17.37
CA LEU A 62 -6.61 -3.18 -17.78
C LEU A 62 -7.42 -2.08 -17.08
N SER A 63 -7.06 -1.76 -15.83
CA SER A 63 -7.63 -0.66 -15.08
C SER A 63 -6.62 -0.16 -14.05
N ASN A 64 -6.76 1.10 -13.65
CA ASN A 64 -5.89 1.67 -12.62
C ASN A 64 -6.34 1.30 -11.20
N GLU A 65 -7.57 0.82 -11.01
CA GLU A 65 -8.08 0.39 -9.69
C GLU A 65 -7.18 -0.63 -8.99
N ILE A 66 -7.09 -0.51 -7.66
CA ILE A 66 -6.45 -1.49 -6.79
C ILE A 66 -7.27 -2.78 -6.84
N LYS A 67 -6.61 -3.91 -7.11
CA LYS A 67 -7.31 -5.18 -7.36
C LYS A 67 -7.60 -5.96 -6.09
N TRP A 68 -6.72 -5.84 -5.09
CA TRP A 68 -6.84 -6.53 -3.82
C TRP A 68 -5.91 -5.91 -2.78
N ASN A 69 -6.06 -6.37 -1.53
CA ASN A 69 -5.15 -6.13 -0.42
C ASN A 69 -3.69 -6.43 -0.80
N PHE A 70 -2.76 -5.72 -0.17
CA PHE A 70 -1.32 -5.85 -0.41
C PHE A 70 -0.85 -5.49 -1.82
N THR A 71 -1.56 -4.61 -2.54
CA THR A 71 -0.92 -3.92 -3.69
C THR A 71 0.17 -2.99 -3.15
N LYS A 72 1.37 -3.01 -3.74
CA LYS A 72 2.51 -2.21 -3.26
C LYS A 72 2.95 -1.19 -4.30
N PHE A 73 3.39 -0.03 -3.84
CA PHE A 73 4.02 1.00 -4.66
C PHE A 73 5.42 1.25 -4.12
N LEU A 74 6.40 1.40 -5.01
CA LEU A 74 7.75 1.83 -4.68
C LEU A 74 7.90 3.28 -5.14
N ILE A 75 8.27 4.15 -4.21
CA ILE A 75 8.45 5.59 -4.41
C ILE A 75 9.92 5.90 -4.09
N ASP A 76 10.55 6.76 -4.89
CA ASP A 76 11.91 7.22 -4.63
C ASP A 76 11.97 8.41 -3.65
N GLN A 77 13.20 8.85 -3.33
CA GLN A 77 13.44 9.98 -2.43
C GLN A 77 12.95 11.34 -2.95
N ASN A 78 12.62 11.45 -4.25
CA ASN A 78 12.08 12.65 -4.86
C ASN A 78 10.54 12.62 -4.95
N GLY A 79 9.90 11.55 -4.46
CA GLY A 79 8.46 11.35 -4.53
C GLY A 79 7.95 10.76 -5.85
N GLN A 80 8.84 10.29 -6.74
CA GLN A 80 8.44 9.67 -8.00
C GLN A 80 8.01 8.21 -7.78
N VAL A 81 6.86 7.83 -8.37
CA VAL A 81 6.38 6.45 -8.34
C VAL A 81 7.16 5.61 -9.34
N ILE A 82 8.07 4.79 -8.84
CA ILE A 82 8.96 3.96 -9.65
C ILE A 82 8.24 2.73 -10.19
N LYS A 83 7.42 2.08 -9.35
CA LYS A 83 6.80 0.81 -9.71
C LYS A 83 5.60 0.46 -8.85
N ARG A 84 4.62 -0.21 -9.46
CA ARG A 84 3.50 -0.88 -8.79
C ARG A 84 3.65 -2.39 -8.87
N TYR A 85 3.39 -3.08 -7.76
CA TYR A 85 3.50 -4.54 -7.64
C TYR A 85 2.14 -5.14 -7.31
N SER A 86 1.87 -6.33 -7.87
CA SER A 86 0.62 -7.05 -7.61
C SER A 86 0.53 -7.50 -6.14
N PRO A 87 -0.70 -7.74 -5.64
CA PRO A 87 -0.96 -8.39 -4.36
C PRO A 87 -0.10 -9.64 -4.11
N THR A 88 0.11 -10.45 -5.14
CA THR A 88 0.82 -11.72 -5.09
C THR A 88 2.34 -11.61 -5.14
N THR A 89 2.90 -10.45 -5.48
CA THR A 89 4.35 -10.25 -5.44
C THR A 89 4.85 -10.30 -4.00
N LYS A 90 5.75 -11.24 -3.73
CA LYS A 90 6.41 -11.39 -2.42
C LYS A 90 7.39 -10.22 -2.17
N PRO A 91 7.49 -9.69 -0.93
CA PRO A 91 8.41 -8.61 -0.59
C PRO A 91 9.87 -8.88 -0.98
N SER A 92 10.36 -10.12 -0.83
CA SER A 92 11.74 -10.49 -1.21
C SER A 92 12.05 -10.30 -2.70
N LYS A 93 11.03 -10.26 -3.56
CA LYS A 93 11.20 -9.95 -5.00
C LYS A 93 11.33 -8.45 -5.27
N ILE A 94 11.14 -7.60 -4.27
CA ILE A 94 11.20 -6.13 -4.36
C ILE A 94 12.56 -5.60 -3.87
N GLU A 95 13.29 -6.37 -3.05
CA GLU A 95 14.58 -6.00 -2.45
C GLU A 95 15.59 -5.45 -3.46
N GLY A 96 15.73 -6.11 -4.61
CA GLY A 96 16.65 -5.67 -5.65
C GLY A 96 16.28 -4.33 -6.30
N ASP A 97 15.00 -3.98 -6.34
CA ASP A 97 14.55 -2.68 -6.85
C ASP A 97 14.75 -1.59 -5.79
N ILE A 98 14.51 -1.88 -4.51
CA ILE A 98 14.81 -0.97 -3.39
C ILE A 98 16.31 -0.67 -3.31
N ALA A 99 17.16 -1.69 -3.39
CA ALA A 99 18.60 -1.54 -3.28
C ALA A 99 19.21 -0.68 -4.41
N LYS A 100 18.53 -0.52 -5.55
CA LYS A 100 18.97 0.40 -6.61
C LYS A 100 18.71 1.86 -6.27
N LEU A 101 17.70 2.15 -5.45
CA LEU A 101 17.27 3.50 -5.10
C LEU A 101 17.97 4.05 -3.84
N LEU A 102 18.57 3.18 -3.03
CA LEU A 102 19.28 3.54 -1.79
C LEU A 102 20.79 3.75 -1.99
N LYS A 103 21.26 3.80 -3.24
CA LYS A 103 22.67 3.99 -3.58
C LYS A 103 23.05 5.46 -3.67
#